data_AF-A0A6A5HGF2-F1
#
_entry.id   AF-A0A6A5HGF2-F1
#
_cell.length_a   1.000
_cell.length_b   1.000
_cell.length_c   1.000
_cell.angle_alpha   90.00
_cell.angle_beta   90.00
_cell.angle_gamma   90.00
#
_symmetry.space_group_name_H-M   'P 1'
#
loop_
_entity.id
_entity.type
_entity.pdbx_description
1 polymer ?
#
loop_
_entity_poly.entity_id
_entity_poly.type
_entity_poly.pdbx_seq_one_letter_code
_entity_poly.pdbx_strand_id
1 'polypeptide(L)'
;MSHEQPQIDDQVTETPQIPGLPSLKAQLKAKQEVFDSLLKQATKQMLQSCVNGSSFEDMRKFVQKTQENLVNMLVFKQQADEEACSLVNTAINKTIVVEEEKKLVLVENEKLREKHTDLFKKSEALEKKNRELTENFKNGVQCLRTELLEASKKDVKAANERHEKLETALKKCWKTCSGEEDEPASKKMKTEE
;
A
#
# COMPACT_ATOMS: atom_id res chain seq x y z
N MET A 1 32.05 10.73 26.72
CA MET A 1 31.34 10.51 25.44
C MET A 1 29.95 11.08 25.63
N SER A 2 29.71 12.24 25.04
CA SER A 2 28.56 13.10 25.29
C SER A 2 27.26 12.44 24.83
N HIS A 3 26.24 12.47 25.68
CA HIS A 3 24.87 12.17 25.29
C HIS A 3 24.22 13.46 24.78
N GLU A 4 24.15 13.62 23.46
CA GLU A 4 23.30 14.62 22.82
C GLU A 4 21.84 14.14 22.89
N GLN A 5 21.00 14.90 23.60
CA GLN A 5 19.55 14.80 23.47
C GLN A 5 19.14 15.32 22.09
N PRO A 6 18.16 14.68 21.41
CA PRO A 6 17.55 15.29 20.23
C PRO A 6 16.81 16.55 20.66
N GLN A 7 17.19 17.70 20.10
CA GLN A 7 16.36 18.90 20.12
C GLN A 7 15.09 18.57 19.34
N ILE A 8 13.97 18.47 20.06
CA ILE A 8 12.65 18.49 19.44
C ILE A 8 12.40 19.96 19.12
N ASP A 9 12.64 20.34 17.87
CA ASP A 9 12.14 21.59 17.33
C ASP A 9 10.62 21.62 17.57
N ASP A 10 10.17 22.67 18.27
CA ASP A 10 8.76 23.06 18.33
C ASP A 10 8.31 23.38 16.90
N GLN A 11 7.93 22.35 16.14
CA GLN A 11 7.11 22.54 14.96
C GLN A 11 5.75 23.02 15.45
N VAL A 12 5.66 24.35 15.57
CA VAL A 12 4.39 25.08 15.53
C VAL A 12 3.73 24.68 14.21
N THR A 13 2.81 23.74 14.27
CA THR A 13 1.98 23.34 13.14
C THR A 13 1.23 24.58 12.68
N GLU A 14 1.74 25.24 11.64
CA GLU A 14 1.06 26.36 11.01
C GLU A 14 -0.29 25.86 10.50
N THR A 15 -1.36 26.27 11.18
CA THR A 15 -2.73 26.14 10.66
C THR A 15 -2.78 26.75 9.25
N PRO A 16 -3.35 26.05 8.25
CA PRO A 16 -3.42 26.55 6.89
C PRO A 16 -4.07 27.95 6.86
N GLN A 17 -3.30 28.96 6.43
CA GLN A 17 -3.82 30.30 6.24
C GLN A 17 -4.66 30.34 4.96
N ILE A 18 -5.91 30.78 5.09
CA ILE A 18 -6.75 31.15 3.95
C ILE A 18 -6.13 32.42 3.33
N PRO A 19 -5.81 32.45 2.02
CA PRO A 19 -5.21 33.62 1.40
C PRO A 19 -6.08 34.87 1.59
N GLY A 20 -5.51 35.90 2.22
CA GLY A 20 -6.15 37.22 2.36
C GLY A 20 -6.71 37.58 3.74
N LEU A 21 -6.73 36.66 4.71
CA LEU A 21 -7.17 36.96 6.08
C LEU A 21 -5.97 37.05 7.05
N PRO A 22 -5.80 38.16 7.81
CA PRO A 22 -4.73 38.28 8.80
C PRO A 22 -4.88 37.18 9.87
N SER A 23 -3.76 36.66 10.37
CA SER A 23 -3.78 35.61 11.39
C SER A 23 -4.57 36.05 12.64
N LEU A 24 -5.21 35.11 13.33
CA LEU A 24 -5.95 35.38 14.58
C LEU A 24 -5.11 36.17 15.59
N LYS A 25 -3.82 35.84 15.70
CA LYS A 25 -2.85 36.56 16.55
C LYS A 25 -2.66 38.01 16.12
N ALA A 26 -2.60 38.28 14.81
CA ALA A 26 -2.49 39.63 14.28
C ALA A 26 -3.79 40.44 14.49
N GLN A 27 -4.96 39.81 14.33
CA GLN A 27 -6.25 40.44 14.58
C GLN A 27 -6.43 40.80 16.07
N LEU A 28 -6.06 39.89 16.98
CA LEU A 28 -6.13 40.12 18.42
C LEU A 28 -5.20 41.28 18.85
N LYS A 29 -3.97 41.29 18.32
CA LYS A 29 -3.00 42.36 18.58
C LYS A 29 -3.50 43.72 18.08
N ALA A 30 -4.06 43.78 16.87
CA ALA A 30 -4.64 45.02 16.33
C ALA A 30 -5.81 45.54 17.19
N LYS A 31 -6.71 44.65 17.64
CA LYS A 31 -7.82 45.03 18.54
C LYS A 31 -7.29 45.52 19.91
N GLN A 32 -6.25 44.90 20.46
CA GLN A 32 -5.61 45.34 21.71
C GLN A 32 -4.97 46.72 21.57
N GLU A 33 -4.26 46.98 20.46
CA GLU A 33 -3.61 48.27 20.21
C GLU A 33 -4.62 49.42 20.07
N VAL A 34 -5.76 49.16 19.40
CA VAL A 34 -6.86 50.13 19.32
C VAL A 34 -7.45 50.42 20.70
N PHE A 35 -7.66 49.38 21.52
CA PHE A 35 -8.12 49.52 22.90
C PHE A 35 -7.18 50.40 23.73
N ASP A 36 -5.88 50.10 23.72
CA ASP A 36 -4.89 50.81 24.52
C ASP A 36 -4.74 52.28 24.10
N SER A 37 -4.88 52.56 22.80
CA SER A 37 -4.87 53.92 22.26
C SER A 37 -6.09 54.74 22.72
N LEU A 38 -7.28 54.16 22.63
CA LEU A 38 -8.53 54.81 23.07
C LEU A 38 -8.52 55.08 24.58
N LEU A 39 -8.03 54.14 25.38
CA LEU A 39 -7.93 54.28 26.83
C LEU A 39 -6.98 55.44 27.22
N LYS A 40 -5.81 55.50 26.57
CA LYS A 40 -4.84 56.60 26.78
C LYS A 40 -5.43 57.96 26.37
N GLN A 41 -6.13 58.01 25.24
CA GLN A 41 -6.74 59.24 24.74
C GLN A 41 -7.83 59.76 25.68
N ALA A 42 -8.74 58.88 26.13
CA ALA A 42 -9.80 59.23 27.07
C ALA A 42 -9.23 59.73 28.41
N THR A 43 -8.22 59.05 28.95
CA THR A 43 -7.55 59.43 30.20
C THR A 43 -6.89 60.81 30.09
N LYS A 44 -6.22 61.08 28.97
CA LYS A 44 -5.57 62.38 28.72
C LYS A 44 -6.58 63.53 28.62
N GLN A 45 -7.70 63.31 27.94
CA GLN A 45 -8.77 64.32 27.83
C GLN A 45 -9.42 64.61 29.19
N MET A 46 -9.60 63.59 30.03
CA MET A 46 -10.17 63.75 31.36
C MET A 46 -9.29 64.64 32.24
N LEU A 47 -7.99 64.35 32.30
CA LEU A 47 -7.02 65.16 33.03
C LEU A 47 -6.95 66.61 32.51
N GLN A 48 -7.00 66.80 31.19
CA GLN A 48 -7.00 68.14 30.60
C GLN A 48 -8.23 68.96 31.01
N SER A 49 -9.41 68.34 31.10
CA SER A 49 -10.64 69.03 31.53
C SER A 49 -10.59 69.49 32.99
N CYS A 50 -9.91 68.74 33.86
CA CYS A 50 -9.71 69.10 35.26
C CYS A 50 -8.74 70.28 35.41
N VAL A 51 -7.74 70.38 34.55
CA VAL A 51 -6.75 71.47 34.55
C VAL A 51 -7.32 72.79 34.00
N ASN A 52 -8.22 72.72 33.01
CA ASN A 52 -8.72 73.90 32.30
C ASN A 52 -9.83 74.68 33.03
N GLY A 53 -10.26 74.26 34.24
CA GLY A 53 -11.33 74.96 34.99
C GLY A 53 -12.70 74.88 34.31
N SER A 54 -12.99 73.77 33.64
CA SER A 54 -14.24 73.54 32.89
C SER A 54 -15.49 73.65 33.78
N SER A 55 -16.62 74.09 33.20
CA SER A 55 -17.89 74.15 33.94
C SER A 55 -18.31 72.75 34.42
N PHE A 56 -19.02 72.69 35.55
CA PHE A 56 -19.51 71.43 36.11
C PHE A 56 -20.36 70.62 35.10
N GLU A 57 -21.12 71.29 34.26
CA GLU A 57 -21.99 70.65 33.27
C GLU A 57 -21.20 70.05 32.09
N ASP A 58 -20.12 70.71 31.67
CA ASP A 58 -19.20 70.17 30.66
C ASP A 58 -18.43 68.97 31.19
N MET A 59 -18.03 69.03 32.47
CA MET A 59 -17.35 67.93 33.15
C MET A 59 -18.28 66.72 33.33
N ARG A 60 -19.56 66.96 33.67
CA ARG A 60 -20.59 65.92 33.73
C ARG A 60 -20.80 65.25 32.38
N LYS A 61 -21.01 66.02 31.30
CA LYS A 61 -21.17 65.47 29.92
C LYS A 61 -19.95 64.69 29.48
N PHE A 62 -18.74 65.17 29.80
CA PHE A 62 -17.49 64.50 29.49
C PHE A 62 -17.37 63.14 30.20
N VAL A 63 -17.67 63.08 31.50
CA VAL A 63 -17.64 61.84 32.28
C VAL A 63 -18.66 60.84 31.74
N GLN A 64 -19.88 61.29 31.41
CA GLN A 64 -20.93 60.44 30.88
C GLN A 64 -20.53 59.81 29.53
N LYS A 65 -19.97 60.62 28.62
CA LYS A 65 -19.47 60.15 27.32
C LYS A 65 -18.28 59.19 27.47
N THR A 66 -17.39 59.46 28.43
CA THR A 66 -16.25 58.58 28.72
C THR A 66 -16.72 57.24 29.30
N GLN A 67 -17.73 57.24 30.18
CA GLN A 67 -18.34 56.03 30.71
C GLN A 67 -19.02 55.20 29.62
N GLU A 68 -19.83 55.81 28.74
CA GLU A 68 -20.43 55.09 27.61
C GLU A 68 -19.36 54.46 26.70
N ASN A 69 -18.29 55.19 26.40
CA ASN A 69 -17.19 54.66 25.60
C ASN A 69 -16.50 53.47 26.27
N LEU A 70 -16.25 53.54 27.59
CA LEU A 70 -15.67 52.44 28.35
C LEU A 70 -16.59 51.21 28.39
N VAL A 71 -17.90 51.41 28.56
CA VAL A 71 -18.88 50.32 28.54
C VAL A 71 -18.91 49.65 27.16
N ASN A 72 -19.00 50.42 26.07
CA ASN A 72 -18.94 49.88 24.71
C ASN A 72 -17.64 49.10 24.46
N MET A 73 -16.52 49.62 24.97
CA MET A 73 -15.22 48.98 24.85
C MET A 73 -15.14 47.64 25.61
N LEU A 74 -15.73 47.57 26.81
CA LEU A 74 -15.86 46.33 27.58
C LEU A 74 -16.75 45.30 26.88
N VAL A 75 -17.84 45.74 26.26
CA VAL A 75 -18.72 44.85 25.46
C VAL A 75 -17.97 44.27 24.26
N PHE A 76 -17.22 45.09 23.52
CA PHE A 76 -16.40 44.59 22.40
C PHE A 76 -15.31 43.62 22.85
N LYS A 77 -14.69 43.88 24.01
CA LYS A 77 -13.70 42.99 24.62
C LYS A 77 -14.30 41.64 24.98
N GLN A 78 -15.43 41.65 25.70
CA GLN A 78 -16.11 40.44 26.12
C GLN A 78 -16.54 39.59 24.92
N GLN A 79 -17.11 40.21 23.88
CA GLN A 79 -17.48 39.49 22.66
C GLN A 79 -16.27 38.86 21.95
N ALA A 80 -15.14 39.58 21.89
CA ALA A 80 -13.91 39.03 21.31
C ALA A 80 -13.35 37.86 22.13
N ASP A 81 -13.44 37.91 23.46
CA ASP A 81 -13.00 36.82 24.33
C ASP A 81 -13.89 35.58 24.19
N GLU A 82 -15.21 35.76 24.07
CA GLU A 82 -16.17 34.68 23.82
C GLU A 82 -15.94 34.00 22.46
N GLU A 83 -15.71 34.80 21.40
CA GLU A 83 -15.34 34.31 20.07
C GLU A 83 -14.02 33.51 20.10
N ALA A 84 -13.00 34.01 20.82
CA ALA A 84 -11.73 33.32 20.98
C ALA A 84 -11.89 31.98 21.72
N CYS A 85 -12.69 31.94 22.79
CA CYS A 85 -12.98 30.71 23.53
C CYS A 85 -13.70 29.67 22.65
N SER A 86 -14.67 30.11 21.85
CA SER A 86 -15.40 29.25 20.91
C SER A 86 -14.47 28.64 19.84
N LEU A 87 -13.56 29.45 19.30
CA LEU A 87 -12.56 28.98 18.33
C LEU A 87 -11.61 27.96 18.92
N VAL A 88 -11.11 28.20 20.15
CA VAL A 88 -10.23 27.26 20.86
C VAL A 88 -10.95 25.94 21.12
N ASN A 89 -12.18 25.98 21.63
CA ASN A 89 -12.98 24.76 21.86
C ASN A 89 -13.22 23.98 20.57
N THR A 90 -13.53 24.68 19.47
CA THR A 90 -13.71 24.06 18.16
C THR A 90 -12.42 23.40 17.67
N ALA A 91 -11.27 24.05 17.86
CA ALA A 91 -9.97 23.49 17.47
C ALA A 91 -9.63 22.24 18.29
N ILE A 92 -9.82 22.27 19.62
CA ILE A 92 -9.61 21.12 20.50
C ILE A 92 -10.47 19.94 20.07
N ASN A 93 -11.77 20.16 19.85
CA ASN A 93 -12.69 19.10 19.44
C ASN A 93 -12.30 18.50 18.09
N LYS A 94 -11.89 19.32 17.11
CA LYS A 94 -11.39 18.82 15.83
C LYS A 94 -10.14 17.95 16.00
N THR A 95 -9.20 18.37 16.84
CA THR A 95 -7.99 17.58 17.12
C THR A 95 -8.32 16.23 17.74
N ILE A 96 -9.24 16.19 18.72
CA ILE A 96 -9.69 14.95 19.36
C ILE A 96 -10.28 13.99 18.32
N VAL A 97 -11.19 14.48 17.46
CA VAL A 97 -11.81 13.65 16.41
C VAL A 97 -10.74 13.10 15.45
N VAL A 98 -9.79 13.93 15.01
CA VAL A 98 -8.71 13.49 14.12
C VAL A 98 -7.81 12.44 14.79
N GLU A 99 -7.51 12.60 16.07
CA GLU A 99 -6.71 11.59 16.80
C GLU A 99 -7.44 10.26 16.96
N GLU A 100 -8.76 10.27 17.20
CA GLU A 100 -9.58 9.07 17.28
C GLU A 100 -9.66 8.35 15.93
N GLU A 101 -9.93 9.08 14.84
CA GLU A 101 -9.92 8.53 13.49
C GLU A 101 -8.56 7.94 13.12
N LYS A 102 -7.46 8.64 13.47
CA LYS A 102 -6.09 8.14 13.26
C LYS A 102 -5.86 6.81 13.98
N LYS A 103 -6.34 6.66 15.22
CA LYS A 103 -6.23 5.38 15.97
C LYS A 103 -6.98 4.26 15.26
N LEU A 104 -8.20 4.51 14.78
CA LEU A 104 -8.99 3.52 14.02
C LEU A 104 -8.28 3.07 12.75
N VAL A 105 -7.74 4.02 11.97
CA VAL A 105 -7.00 3.75 10.73
C VAL A 105 -5.74 2.93 10.99
N LEU A 106 -5.03 3.18 12.10
CA LEU A 106 -3.84 2.39 12.47
C LEU A 106 -4.20 0.93 12.79
N VAL A 107 -5.28 0.71 13.55
CA VAL A 107 -5.76 -0.64 13.89
C VAL A 107 -6.17 -1.41 12.64
N GLU A 108 -6.87 -0.76 11.69
CA GLU A 108 -7.27 -1.41 10.45
C GLU A 108 -6.07 -1.73 9.55
N ASN A 109 -5.09 -0.82 9.46
CA ASN A 109 -3.84 -1.06 8.73
C ASN A 109 -3.04 -2.25 9.28
N GLU A 110 -3.01 -2.42 10.61
CA GLU A 110 -2.35 -3.57 11.23
C GLU A 110 -3.03 -4.88 10.85
N LYS A 111 -4.37 -4.95 10.93
CA LYS A 111 -5.15 -6.11 10.47
C LYS A 111 -4.94 -6.43 8.99
N LEU A 112 -4.86 -5.41 8.13
CA LEU A 112 -4.60 -5.59 6.70
C LEU A 112 -3.20 -6.14 6.46
N ARG A 113 -2.21 -5.68 7.22
CA ARG A 113 -0.82 -6.16 7.13
C ARG A 113 -0.71 -7.64 7.50
N GLU A 114 -1.35 -8.06 8.59
CA GLU A 114 -1.40 -9.47 8.98
C GLU A 114 -2.03 -10.35 7.88
N LYS A 115 -3.20 -9.93 7.35
CA LYS A 115 -3.86 -10.63 6.25
C LYS A 115 -2.98 -10.72 5.00
N HIS A 116 -2.26 -9.65 4.67
CA HIS A 116 -1.33 -9.62 3.55
C HIS A 116 -0.20 -10.63 3.74
N THR A 117 0.40 -10.69 4.93
CA THR A 117 1.45 -11.66 5.25
C THR A 117 0.95 -13.10 5.14
N ASP A 118 -0.27 -13.39 5.61
CA ASP A 118 -0.85 -14.73 5.51
C ASP A 118 -1.17 -15.14 4.07
N LEU A 119 -1.70 -14.22 3.26
CA LEU A 119 -1.93 -14.45 1.84
C LEU A 119 -0.62 -14.68 1.09
N PHE A 120 0.42 -13.91 1.41
CA PHE A 120 1.74 -14.07 0.81
C PHE A 120 2.31 -15.47 1.07
N LYS A 121 2.29 -15.94 2.32
CA LYS A 121 2.72 -17.30 2.68
C LYS A 121 1.93 -18.39 1.94
N LYS A 122 0.61 -18.21 1.79
CA LYS A 122 -0.24 -19.13 1.01
C LYS A 122 0.15 -19.14 -0.47
N SER A 123 0.45 -17.97 -1.04
CA SER A 123 0.91 -17.84 -2.42
C SER A 123 2.22 -18.58 -2.65
N GLU A 124 3.23 -18.38 -1.79
CA GLU A 124 4.51 -19.08 -1.89
C GLU A 124 4.35 -20.61 -1.80
N ALA A 125 3.50 -21.08 -0.88
CA ALA A 125 3.21 -22.50 -0.74
C ALA A 125 2.55 -23.09 -1.99
N LEU A 126 1.62 -22.35 -2.61
CA LEU A 126 0.96 -22.76 -3.85
C LEU A 126 1.94 -22.76 -5.03
N GLU A 127 2.79 -21.75 -5.16
CA GLU A 127 3.82 -21.71 -6.20
C GLU A 127 4.81 -22.88 -6.09
N LYS A 128 5.20 -23.25 -4.86
CA LYS A 128 6.07 -24.41 -4.64
C LYS A 128 5.38 -25.70 -5.08
N LYS A 129 4.13 -25.92 -4.64
CA LYS A 129 3.34 -27.09 -5.04
C LYS A 129 3.12 -27.16 -6.56
N ASN A 130 2.88 -26.01 -7.20
CA ASN A 130 2.68 -25.95 -8.64
C ASN A 130 3.96 -26.28 -9.42
N ARG A 131 5.11 -25.80 -8.94
CA ARG A 131 6.42 -26.18 -9.49
C ARG A 131 6.68 -27.68 -9.38
N GLU A 132 6.45 -28.26 -8.19
CA GLU A 132 6.58 -29.70 -7.96
C GLU A 132 5.67 -30.52 -8.87
N LEU A 133 4.40 -30.12 -9.00
CA LEU A 133 3.43 -30.78 -9.87
C LEU A 133 3.84 -30.70 -11.35
N THR A 134 4.31 -29.54 -11.80
CA THR A 134 4.77 -29.32 -13.17
C THR A 134 5.96 -30.21 -13.50
N GLU A 135 6.94 -30.32 -12.59
CA GLU A 135 8.12 -31.16 -12.81
C GLU A 135 7.74 -32.66 -12.80
N ASN A 136 6.87 -33.08 -11.89
CA ASN A 136 6.35 -34.45 -11.86
C ASN A 136 5.60 -34.80 -13.14
N PHE A 137 4.76 -33.88 -13.65
CA PHE A 137 4.04 -34.06 -14.90
C PHE A 137 4.99 -34.19 -16.09
N LYS A 138 5.98 -33.30 -16.20
CA LYS A 138 7.01 -33.34 -17.24
C LYS A 138 7.79 -34.66 -17.22
N ASN A 139 8.22 -35.10 -16.04
CA ASN A 139 8.93 -36.36 -15.86
C ASN A 139 8.05 -37.56 -16.25
N GLY A 140 6.79 -37.57 -15.82
CA GLY A 140 5.82 -38.62 -16.19
C GLY A 140 5.61 -38.72 -17.70
N VAL A 141 5.43 -37.58 -18.39
CA VAL A 141 5.31 -37.54 -19.85
C VAL A 141 6.57 -38.06 -20.53
N GLN A 142 7.76 -37.71 -20.03
CA GLN A 142 9.03 -38.19 -20.58
C GLN A 142 9.21 -39.70 -20.39
N CYS A 143 8.85 -40.24 -19.22
CA CYS A 143 8.84 -41.69 -18.98
C CYS A 143 7.92 -42.41 -19.98
N LEU A 144 6.66 -41.98 -20.09
CA LEU A 144 5.69 -42.57 -21.03
C LEU A 144 6.17 -42.51 -22.48
N ARG A 145 6.76 -41.38 -22.90
CA ARG A 145 7.33 -41.24 -24.25
C ARG A 145 8.47 -42.23 -24.50
N THR A 146 9.29 -42.48 -23.49
CA THR A 146 10.42 -43.41 -23.57
C THR A 146 9.92 -44.85 -23.66
N GLU A 147 8.99 -45.24 -22.78
CA GLU A 147 8.36 -46.57 -22.79
C GLU A 147 7.65 -46.85 -24.12
N LEU A 148 6.91 -45.87 -24.66
CA LEU A 148 6.25 -45.99 -25.97
C LEU A 148 7.26 -46.18 -27.10
N LEU A 149 8.37 -45.46 -27.10
CA LEU A 149 9.43 -45.60 -28.10
C LEU A 149 10.09 -46.97 -28.03
N GLU A 150 10.34 -47.48 -26.82
CA GLU A 150 10.92 -48.81 -26.61
C GLU A 150 9.97 -49.92 -27.06
N ALA A 151 8.68 -49.82 -26.72
CA ALA A 151 7.66 -50.76 -27.19
C ALA A 151 7.57 -50.76 -28.73
N SER A 152 7.52 -49.57 -29.34
CA SER A 152 7.49 -49.41 -30.80
C SER A 152 8.71 -50.06 -31.48
N LYS A 153 9.93 -49.85 -30.94
CA LYS A 153 11.15 -50.50 -31.46
C LYS A 153 11.09 -52.02 -31.37
N LYS A 154 10.56 -52.56 -30.26
CA LYS A 154 10.39 -54.02 -30.08
C LYS A 154 9.40 -54.58 -31.10
N ASP A 155 8.29 -53.89 -31.33
CA ASP A 155 7.27 -54.31 -32.30
C ASP A 155 7.80 -54.29 -33.74
N VAL A 156 8.56 -53.25 -34.11
CA VAL A 156 9.23 -53.17 -35.42
C VAL A 156 10.23 -54.31 -35.58
N LYS A 157 11.05 -54.60 -34.56
CA LYS A 157 12.00 -55.71 -34.60
C LYS A 157 11.28 -57.06 -34.77
N ALA A 158 10.21 -57.30 -34.01
CA ALA A 158 9.41 -58.52 -34.13
C ALA A 158 8.70 -58.63 -35.48
N ALA A 159 8.25 -57.52 -36.07
CA ALA A 159 7.71 -57.49 -37.43
C ALA A 159 8.76 -57.85 -38.48
N ASN A 160 9.98 -57.31 -38.38
CA ASN A 160 11.09 -57.61 -39.28
C ASN A 160 11.50 -59.09 -39.19
N GLU A 161 11.64 -59.64 -37.97
CA GLU A 161 11.94 -61.07 -37.78
C GLU A 161 10.86 -61.98 -38.39
N ARG A 162 9.58 -61.60 -38.30
CA ARG A 162 8.48 -62.32 -38.98
C ARG A 162 8.60 -62.22 -40.50
N HIS A 163 8.97 -61.04 -41.02
CA HIS A 163 9.15 -60.81 -42.44
C HIS A 163 10.29 -61.67 -43.02
N GLU A 164 11.45 -61.71 -42.37
CA GLU A 164 12.60 -62.52 -42.79
C GLU A 164 12.28 -64.03 -42.79
N LYS A 165 11.55 -64.51 -41.78
CA LYS A 165 11.09 -65.91 -41.71
C LYS A 165 10.16 -66.24 -42.87
N LEU A 166 9.23 -65.34 -43.19
CA LEU A 166 8.31 -65.51 -44.32
C LEU A 166 9.06 -65.51 -45.66
N GLU A 167 9.98 -64.57 -45.86
CA GLU A 167 10.78 -64.48 -47.08
C GLU A 167 11.63 -65.75 -47.28
N THR A 168 12.25 -66.24 -46.20
CA THR A 168 13.02 -67.50 -46.23
C THR A 168 12.13 -68.70 -46.57
N ALA A 169 10.94 -68.78 -45.97
CA ALA A 169 9.98 -69.84 -46.26
C ALA A 169 9.51 -69.78 -47.73
N LEU A 170 9.22 -68.60 -48.26
CA LEU A 170 8.84 -68.39 -49.66
C LEU A 170 9.96 -68.79 -50.62
N LYS A 171 11.21 -68.39 -50.34
CA LYS A 171 12.38 -68.81 -51.15
C LYS A 171 12.55 -70.32 -51.15
N LYS A 172 12.36 -70.99 -50.01
CA LYS A 172 12.40 -72.47 -49.94
C LYS A 172 11.28 -73.09 -50.78
N CYS A 173 10.04 -72.64 -50.61
CA CYS A 173 8.92 -73.13 -51.42
C CYS A 173 9.17 -72.91 -52.92
N TRP A 174 9.70 -71.75 -53.31
CA TRP A 174 10.04 -71.47 -54.69
C TRP A 174 11.06 -72.47 -55.24
N LYS A 175 12.18 -72.69 -54.53
CA LYS A 175 13.20 -73.68 -54.93
C LYS A 175 12.64 -75.10 -55.07
N THR A 176 11.81 -75.53 -54.12
CA THR A 176 11.14 -76.84 -54.19
C THR A 176 10.20 -76.93 -55.39
N CYS A 177 9.46 -75.86 -55.71
CA CYS A 177 8.57 -75.82 -56.86
C CYS A 177 9.32 -75.71 -58.20
N SER A 178 10.51 -75.12 -58.23
CA SER A 178 11.32 -74.95 -59.45
C SER A 178 12.27 -76.12 -59.74
N GLY A 179 12.37 -77.11 -58.85
CA GLY A 179 13.17 -78.33 -59.06
C GLY A 179 14.68 -78.14 -58.89
N GLU A 180 15.13 -77.07 -58.22
CA GLU A 180 16.53 -76.86 -57.87
C GLU A 180 16.82 -77.56 -56.51
N GLU A 181 17.13 -78.86 -56.54
CA GLU A 181 17.65 -79.58 -55.35
C GLU A 181 19.20 -79.53 -55.33
N ASP A 182 19.77 -79.11 -54.20
CA ASP A 182 21.19 -79.34 -53.90
C ASP A 182 21.39 -80.86 -53.71
N GLU A 183 22.13 -81.51 -54.64
CA GLU A 183 22.45 -82.95 -54.59
C GLU A 183 23.09 -83.35 -53.24
N PRO A 184 22.60 -84.38 -52.53
CA PRO A 184 23.31 -84.93 -51.39
C PRO A 184 24.46 -85.82 -51.88
N ALA A 185 25.68 -85.43 -51.52
CA ALA A 185 26.85 -86.28 -51.66
C ALA A 185 26.68 -87.58 -50.86
N SER A 186 26.79 -88.72 -51.56
CA SER A 186 27.22 -90.06 -51.12
C SER A 186 26.16 -91.18 -51.20
N LYS A 187 26.46 -92.21 -52.01
CA LYS A 187 27.00 -93.48 -51.49
C LYS A 187 27.39 -94.42 -52.65
N LYS A 188 28.68 -94.75 -52.72
CA LYS A 188 29.18 -95.93 -53.45
C LYS A 188 28.54 -97.18 -52.87
N MET A 189 27.83 -97.96 -53.68
CA MET A 189 27.56 -99.37 -53.40
C MET A 189 28.43 -100.20 -54.34
N LYS A 190 29.32 -101.00 -53.75
CA LYS A 190 30.04 -102.08 -54.40
C LYS A 190 29.04 -103.16 -54.80
N THR A 191 29.21 -103.76 -55.97
CA THR A 191 28.67 -105.08 -56.28
C THR A 191 29.85 -105.93 -56.73
N GLU A 192 30.15 -106.96 -55.94
CA GLU A 192 30.96 -108.11 -56.32
C GLU A 192 30.07 -109.06 -57.14
N GLU A 193 30.50 -109.37 -58.37
CA GLU A 193 30.76 -110.71 -58.93
C GLU A 193 31.06 -110.60 -60.43
#